data_AF-J9E9K9-F1
#
_entry.id   AF-J9E9K9-F1
#
_cell.length_a   1.000
_cell.length_b   1.000
_cell.length_c   1.000
_cell.angle_alpha   90.00
_cell.angle_beta   90.00
_cell.angle_gamma   90.00
#
_symmetry.space_group_name_H-M   'P 1'
#
loop_
_entity.id
_entity.type
_entity.pdbx_description
1 polymer ?
#
loop_
_entity_poly.entity_id
_entity_poly.type
_entity_poly.pdbx_seq_one_letter_code
_entity_poly.pdbx_strand_id
1 'polypeptide(L)'
;MKTYGPQRTKDSQQPLHVEGFEFPLTQEYDIERLEVAISDDAIRDQYIRYLAAKKPPKKDLVECFSQFFADSAMVNFNWNGFSNHRFPKKAMRSYGVFTYCMLKAWSAEGLTENLLQIKLKRTVEKINNRRNVQHSKRRRKARLLNAEKNK
;
A
#
# COMPACT_ATOMS: atom_id res chain seq x y z
N MET A 1 -48.85 -3.29 -6.26
CA MET A 1 -48.03 -4.00 -7.27
C MET A 1 -46.58 -3.57 -7.08
N LYS A 2 -45.70 -4.47 -6.64
CA LYS A 2 -44.30 -4.15 -6.32
C LYS A 2 -43.46 -4.25 -7.60
N THR A 3 -42.81 -3.16 -7.97
CA THR A 3 -41.88 -3.09 -9.11
C THR A 3 -40.55 -3.73 -8.72
N TYR A 4 -40.12 -4.74 -9.47
CA TYR A 4 -38.80 -5.36 -9.32
C TYR A 4 -37.77 -4.47 -10.02
N GLY A 5 -36.91 -3.82 -9.24
CA GLY A 5 -35.74 -3.12 -9.74
C GLY A 5 -34.71 -4.10 -10.34
N PRO A 6 -33.83 -3.64 -11.23
CA PRO A 6 -32.89 -4.50 -11.92
C PRO A 6 -31.91 -5.17 -10.93
N GLN A 7 -31.89 -6.49 -11.01
CA GLN A 7 -31.00 -7.39 -10.28
C GLN A 7 -29.54 -7.04 -10.61
N ARG A 8 -28.80 -6.60 -9.59
CA ARG A 8 -27.34 -6.43 -9.64
C ARG A 8 -26.72 -7.80 -9.87
N THR A 9 -26.22 -8.04 -11.07
CA THR A 9 -25.52 -9.26 -11.43
C THR A 9 -24.33 -9.45 -10.49
N LYS A 10 -24.34 -10.57 -9.77
CA LYS A 10 -23.20 -11.09 -9.02
C LYS A 10 -22.19 -11.55 -10.05
N ASP A 11 -21.30 -10.65 -10.47
CA ASP A 11 -20.17 -11.05 -11.30
C ASP A 11 -19.23 -11.89 -10.46
N SER A 12 -19.12 -13.14 -10.89
CA SER A 12 -18.16 -14.17 -10.53
C SER A 12 -16.84 -13.58 -9.99
N GLN A 13 -16.69 -13.54 -8.67
CA GLN A 13 -15.40 -13.29 -8.02
C GLN A 13 -14.48 -14.49 -8.27
N GLN A 14 -13.87 -14.54 -9.45
CA GLN A 14 -12.61 -15.26 -9.60
C GLN A 14 -11.65 -14.70 -8.53
N PRO A 15 -10.86 -15.55 -7.86
CA PRO A 15 -9.85 -15.07 -6.92
C PRO A 15 -8.87 -14.21 -7.71
N LEU A 16 -9.01 -12.89 -7.55
CA LEU A 16 -8.03 -11.93 -8.03
C LEU A 16 -6.79 -12.14 -7.17
N HIS A 17 -5.92 -12.98 -7.69
CA HIS A 17 -4.69 -13.43 -7.07
C HIS A 17 -3.56 -13.11 -8.05
N VAL A 18 -2.41 -12.70 -7.50
CA VAL A 18 -1.19 -12.55 -8.26
C VAL A 18 -0.33 -13.76 -7.94
N GLU A 19 0.03 -14.51 -8.97
CA GLU A 19 0.72 -15.78 -8.81
C GLU A 19 1.99 -15.64 -7.94
N GLY A 20 2.05 -16.44 -6.87
CA GLY A 20 3.16 -16.44 -5.93
C GLY A 20 3.13 -15.34 -4.85
N PHE A 21 2.11 -14.48 -4.79
CA PHE A 21 2.02 -13.39 -3.80
C PHE A 21 0.77 -13.49 -2.92
N GLU A 22 0.96 -13.20 -1.64
CA GLU A 22 -0.11 -13.07 -0.65
C GLU A 22 -0.18 -11.63 -0.15
N PHE A 23 -1.33 -10.98 -0.35
CA PHE A 23 -1.54 -9.59 0.02
C PHE A 23 -2.31 -9.45 1.34
N PRO A 24 -2.03 -8.42 2.16
CA PRO A 24 -1.06 -7.35 1.92
C PRO A 24 0.38 -7.80 2.09
N LEU A 25 1.29 -7.29 1.25
CA LEU A 25 2.72 -7.59 1.39
C LEU A 25 3.24 -7.01 2.70
N THR A 26 3.82 -7.85 3.54
CA THR A 26 4.21 -7.48 4.91
C THR A 26 5.69 -7.15 5.05
N GLN A 27 6.51 -7.62 4.10
CA GLN A 27 7.95 -7.40 4.08
C GLN A 27 8.37 -6.59 2.86
N GLU A 28 9.48 -5.88 3.02
CA GLU A 28 10.14 -5.15 1.93
C GLU A 28 10.60 -6.11 0.81
N TYR A 29 11.11 -7.28 1.19
CA TYR A 29 11.54 -8.32 0.25
C TYR A 29 10.43 -8.74 -0.70
N ASP A 30 9.18 -8.84 -0.22
CA ASP A 30 8.05 -9.23 -1.06
C ASP A 30 7.73 -8.17 -2.12
N ILE A 31 7.94 -6.88 -1.81
CA ILE A 31 7.77 -5.77 -2.75
C ILE A 31 8.82 -5.85 -3.85
N GLU A 32 10.08 -6.16 -3.51
CA GLU A 32 11.14 -6.35 -4.50
C GLU A 32 10.88 -7.56 -5.37
N ARG A 33 10.42 -8.66 -4.77
CA ARG A 33 10.04 -9.87 -5.51
C ARG A 33 8.90 -9.58 -6.48
N LEU A 34 7.93 -8.77 -6.06
CA LEU A 34 6.83 -8.34 -6.93
C LEU A 34 7.33 -7.43 -8.05
N GLU A 35 8.23 -6.50 -7.76
CA GLU A 35 8.85 -5.63 -8.77
C GLU A 35 9.58 -6.43 -9.86
N VAL A 36 10.32 -7.47 -9.48
CA VAL A 36 10.94 -8.38 -10.44
C VAL A 36 9.88 -9.15 -11.21
N ALA A 37 8.86 -9.69 -10.53
CA ALA A 37 7.83 -10.51 -11.15
C ALA A 37 6.97 -9.76 -12.18
N ILE A 38 6.69 -8.47 -11.98
CA ILE A 38 5.95 -7.64 -12.97
C ILE A 38 6.76 -7.32 -14.23
N SER A 39 8.02 -7.75 -14.32
CA SER A 39 8.76 -7.74 -15.58
C SER A 39 8.12 -8.71 -16.58
N ASP A 40 7.43 -9.74 -16.09
CA ASP A 40 6.55 -10.58 -16.89
C ASP A 40 5.20 -9.89 -17.07
N ASP A 41 4.81 -9.71 -18.33
CA ASP A 41 3.56 -9.09 -18.75
C ASP A 41 2.33 -9.80 -18.16
N ALA A 42 2.36 -11.12 -18.01
CA ALA A 42 1.27 -11.90 -17.45
C ALA A 42 1.04 -11.57 -15.97
N ILE A 43 2.12 -11.55 -15.16
CA ILE A 43 2.06 -11.20 -13.74
C ILE A 43 1.71 -9.72 -13.57
N ARG A 44 2.23 -8.86 -14.43
CA ARG A 44 1.90 -7.42 -14.43
C ARG A 44 0.41 -7.19 -14.61
N ASP A 45 -0.20 -7.84 -15.60
CA ASP A 45 -1.64 -7.71 -15.85
C ASP A 45 -2.48 -8.35 -14.74
N GLN A 46 -2.05 -9.47 -14.14
CA GLN A 46 -2.69 -10.02 -12.93
C GLN A 46 -2.67 -9.01 -11.78
N TYR A 47 -1.52 -8.37 -11.52
CA TYR A 47 -1.39 -7.37 -10.46
C TYR A 47 -2.23 -6.12 -10.74
N ILE A 48 -2.30 -5.64 -11.98
CA ILE A 48 -3.16 -4.51 -12.35
C ILE A 48 -4.63 -4.84 -12.11
N ARG A 49 -5.09 -6.04 -12.50
CA ARG A 49 -6.46 -6.49 -12.25
C ARG A 49 -6.74 -6.60 -10.76
N TYR A 50 -5.78 -7.11 -9.99
CA TYR A 50 -5.85 -7.18 -8.53
C TYR A 50 -6.04 -5.79 -7.90
N LEU A 51 -5.23 -4.82 -8.29
CA LEU A 51 -5.31 -3.44 -7.82
C LEU A 51 -6.67 -2.81 -8.13
N ALA A 52 -7.15 -2.96 -9.36
CA ALA A 52 -8.43 -2.42 -9.82
C ALA A 52 -9.61 -2.99 -9.02
N ALA A 53 -9.61 -4.31 -8.79
CA ALA A 53 -10.73 -4.98 -8.13
C ALA A 53 -10.72 -4.88 -6.60
N LYS A 54 -9.55 -4.77 -5.97
CA LYS A 54 -9.43 -4.70 -4.51
C LYS A 54 -9.76 -3.30 -3.98
N LYS A 55 -9.60 -2.25 -4.79
CA LYS A 55 -9.92 -0.88 -4.39
C LYS A 55 -11.42 -0.72 -4.11
N PRO A 56 -11.84 -0.42 -2.86
CA PRO A 56 -13.25 -0.25 -2.56
C PRO A 56 -13.82 0.98 -3.28
N PRO A 57 -15.06 0.91 -3.77
CA PRO A 57 -15.71 2.08 -4.36
C PRO A 57 -15.77 3.21 -3.33
N LYS A 58 -15.43 4.42 -3.75
CA LYS A 58 -15.39 5.66 -2.95
C LYS A 58 -14.26 5.79 -1.91
N LYS A 59 -13.38 4.81 -1.73
CA LYS A 59 -12.20 4.97 -0.86
C LYS A 59 -11.01 5.57 -1.60
N ASP A 60 -10.28 6.42 -0.89
CA ASP A 60 -9.04 7.00 -1.40
C ASP A 60 -7.90 5.97 -1.34
N LEU A 61 -6.93 6.08 -2.26
CA LEU A 61 -5.74 5.22 -2.29
C LEU A 61 -5.01 5.22 -0.94
N VAL A 62 -4.95 6.38 -0.29
CA VAL A 62 -4.31 6.55 1.02
C VAL A 62 -4.99 5.70 2.11
N GLU A 63 -6.30 5.47 1.98
CA GLU A 63 -7.09 4.71 2.96
C GLU A 63 -7.09 3.21 2.69
N CYS A 64 -7.04 2.80 1.41
CA CYS A 64 -6.98 1.39 1.05
C CYS A 64 -5.55 0.87 0.86
N PHE A 65 -4.51 1.71 1.01
CA PHE A 65 -3.12 1.31 0.81
C PHE A 65 -2.71 0.11 1.67
N SER A 66 -3.22 0.03 2.90
CA SER A 66 -2.96 -1.07 3.83
C SER A 66 -3.50 -2.43 3.37
N GLN A 67 -4.36 -2.47 2.35
CA GLN A 67 -4.84 -3.71 1.74
C GLN A 67 -3.81 -4.31 0.77
N PHE A 68 -2.87 -3.50 0.31
CA PHE A 68 -1.82 -3.89 -0.64
C PHE A 68 -0.47 -4.06 0.06
N PHE A 69 -0.13 -3.13 0.96
CA PHE A 69 1.16 -3.12 1.64
C PHE A 69 0.97 -2.81 3.12
N ALA A 70 1.53 -3.65 3.99
CA ALA A 70 1.55 -3.36 5.41
C ALA A 70 2.51 -2.21 5.73
N ASP A 71 2.25 -1.50 6.83
CA ASP A 71 3.13 -0.43 7.31
C ASP A 71 4.59 -0.89 7.49
N SER A 72 4.80 -2.15 7.87
CA SER A 72 6.12 -2.77 8.05
C SER A 72 6.90 -2.88 6.75
N ALA A 73 6.24 -3.21 5.63
CA ALA A 73 6.87 -3.33 4.33
C ALA A 73 7.34 -1.97 3.79
N MET A 74 6.67 -0.90 4.20
CA MET A 74 6.85 0.45 3.66
C MET A 74 7.82 1.33 4.44
N VAL A 75 8.36 0.86 5.57
CA VAL A 75 9.20 1.66 6.48
C VAL A 75 10.41 2.29 5.75
N ASN A 76 11.01 1.51 4.85
CA ASN A 76 12.21 1.89 4.11
C ASN A 76 11.90 2.54 2.76
N PHE A 77 10.64 2.79 2.44
CA PHE A 77 10.23 3.45 1.20
C PHE A 77 9.89 4.93 1.43
N ASN A 78 10.17 5.75 0.42
CA ASN A 78 9.59 7.09 0.25
C ASN A 78 9.52 7.42 -1.24
N TRP A 79 8.90 8.53 -1.62
CA TRP A 79 8.75 8.85 -3.05
C TRP A 79 10.10 9.02 -3.80
N ASN A 80 11.07 9.73 -3.20
CA ASN A 80 12.29 10.17 -3.89
C ASN A 80 13.53 9.28 -3.69
N GLY A 81 13.54 8.38 -2.70
CA GLY A 81 14.69 7.55 -2.32
C GLY A 81 15.72 8.21 -1.40
N PHE A 82 15.50 9.46 -0.97
CA PHE A 82 16.48 10.18 -0.14
C PHE A 82 15.87 10.53 1.21
N SER A 83 16.53 10.12 2.30
CA SER A 83 16.11 10.46 3.66
C SER A 83 17.30 10.80 4.55
N ASN A 84 18.38 10.01 4.54
CA ASN A 84 19.62 10.27 5.27
C ASN A 84 20.71 9.31 4.77
N HIS A 85 21.98 9.73 4.70
CA HIS A 85 23.07 8.85 4.22
C HIS A 85 23.27 7.62 5.12
N ARG A 86 22.87 7.73 6.40
CA ARG A 86 22.89 6.61 7.38
C ARG A 86 21.75 5.60 7.23
N PHE A 87 20.65 6.00 6.58
CA PHE A 87 19.46 5.15 6.39
C PHE A 87 18.86 5.44 5.01
N PRO A 88 19.45 4.87 3.95
CA PRO A 88 18.95 5.06 2.60
C PRO A 88 17.52 4.51 2.51
N LYS A 89 16.65 5.25 1.81
CA LYS A 89 15.28 4.82 1.53
C LYS A 89 15.17 4.43 0.08
N LYS A 90 14.27 3.51 -0.24
CA LYS A 90 13.95 3.11 -1.60
C LYS A 90 12.98 4.11 -2.22
N ALA A 91 13.27 4.50 -3.47
CA ALA A 91 12.49 5.49 -4.21
C ALA A 91 11.27 4.84 -4.86
N MET A 92 10.06 5.03 -4.34
CA MET A 92 8.84 4.45 -4.93
C MET A 92 8.65 4.85 -6.40
N ARG A 93 9.14 6.03 -6.81
CA ARG A 93 9.08 6.48 -8.20
C ARG A 93 9.86 5.60 -9.19
N SER A 94 10.81 4.79 -8.71
CA SER A 94 11.59 3.88 -9.56
C SER A 94 11.01 2.47 -9.64
N TYR A 95 9.83 2.24 -9.06
CA TYR A 95 9.19 0.93 -8.98
C TYR A 95 7.90 0.94 -9.80
N GLY A 96 7.80 0.04 -10.76
CA GLY A 96 6.61 -0.20 -11.56
C GLY A 96 5.40 -0.58 -10.70
N VAL A 97 5.61 -1.30 -9.57
CA VAL A 97 4.52 -1.71 -8.67
C VAL A 97 3.77 -0.53 -8.04
N PHE A 98 4.46 0.59 -7.83
CA PHE A 98 3.88 1.82 -7.27
C PHE A 98 3.53 2.86 -8.32
N THR A 99 4.10 2.77 -9.52
CA THR A 99 3.93 3.75 -10.59
C THR A 99 3.04 3.19 -11.69
N TYR A 100 3.62 2.58 -12.71
CA TYR A 100 2.94 2.07 -13.90
C TYR A 100 1.71 1.22 -13.56
N CYS A 101 1.84 0.25 -12.65
CA CYS A 101 0.75 -0.68 -12.32
C CYS A 101 -0.42 0.03 -11.63
N MET A 102 -0.14 0.93 -10.67
CA MET A 102 -1.18 1.71 -9.99
C MET A 102 -1.85 2.71 -10.93
N LEU A 103 -1.09 3.35 -11.81
CA LEU A 103 -1.64 4.24 -12.83
C LEU A 103 -2.55 3.49 -13.79
N LYS A 104 -2.11 2.35 -14.32
CA LYS A 104 -2.89 1.56 -15.26
C LYS A 104 -4.14 0.96 -14.61
N ALA A 105 -4.08 0.58 -13.34
CA ALA A 105 -5.23 0.03 -12.60
C ALA A 105 -6.35 1.04 -12.35
N TRP A 106 -6.01 2.32 -12.15
CA TRP A 106 -6.98 3.35 -11.75
C TRP A 106 -7.03 4.56 -12.69
N SER A 107 -6.49 4.43 -13.91
CA SER A 107 -6.55 5.46 -14.95
C SER A 107 -7.99 5.82 -15.31
N ALA A 108 -8.87 4.83 -15.39
CA ALA A 108 -10.31 5.00 -15.63
C ALA A 108 -11.02 5.77 -14.51
N GLU A 109 -10.45 5.80 -13.30
CA GLU A 109 -10.96 6.59 -12.17
C GLU A 109 -10.37 8.01 -12.11
N GLY A 110 -9.59 8.41 -13.12
CA GLY A 110 -8.95 9.72 -13.21
C GLY A 110 -7.68 9.86 -12.38
N LEU A 111 -7.04 8.75 -12.00
CA LEU A 111 -5.75 8.80 -11.29
C LEU A 111 -4.62 9.21 -12.25
N THR A 112 -4.13 10.44 -12.07
CA THR A 112 -2.96 10.96 -12.81
C THR A 112 -1.66 10.69 -12.05
N GLU A 113 -0.52 10.80 -12.73
CA GLU A 113 0.82 10.65 -12.12
C GLU A 113 1.04 11.63 -10.95
N ASN A 114 0.69 12.90 -11.14
CA ASN A 114 0.77 13.91 -10.09
C ASN A 114 -0.07 13.54 -8.87
N LEU A 115 -1.29 13.06 -9.11
CA LEU A 115 -2.20 12.68 -8.03
C LEU A 115 -1.73 11.41 -7.30
N LEU A 116 -1.19 10.44 -8.05
CA LEU A 116 -0.56 9.26 -7.48
C LEU A 116 0.63 9.65 -6.58
N GLN A 117 1.54 10.51 -7.07
CA GLN A 117 2.66 11.01 -6.27
C GLN A 117 2.18 11.64 -4.95
N ILE A 118 1.17 12.52 -5.02
CA ILE A 118 0.60 13.17 -3.82
C ILE A 118 0.05 12.14 -2.85
N LYS A 119 -0.70 11.15 -3.35
CA LYS A 119 -1.29 10.08 -2.52
C LYS A 119 -0.19 9.22 -1.88
N LEU A 120 0.83 8.80 -2.62
CA LEU A 120 1.92 7.98 -2.09
C LEU A 120 2.75 8.72 -1.03
N LYS A 121 3.05 10.02 -1.24
CA LYS A 121 3.70 10.85 -0.21
C LYS A 121 2.87 10.90 1.08
N ARG A 122 1.57 11.19 0.98
CA ARG A 122 0.65 11.22 2.13
C ARG A 122 0.55 9.87 2.84
N THR A 123 0.54 8.77 2.10
CA THR A 123 0.57 7.41 2.65
C THR A 123 1.82 7.19 3.49
N VAL A 124 3.01 7.49 2.94
CA VAL A 124 4.28 7.33 3.66
C VAL A 124 4.34 8.21 4.91
N GLU A 125 3.85 9.45 4.84
CA GLU A 125 3.72 10.34 6.00
C GLU A 125 2.81 9.74 7.08
N LYS A 126 1.64 9.21 6.71
CA LYS A 126 0.73 8.54 7.64
C LYS A 126 1.37 7.33 8.32
N ILE A 127 2.11 6.51 7.56
CA ILE A 127 2.84 5.35 8.09
C ILE A 127 3.89 5.79 9.12
N ASN A 128 4.70 6.80 8.78
CA ASN A 128 5.72 7.34 9.69
C ASN A 128 5.09 7.95 10.95
N ASN A 129 3.99 8.68 10.80
CA ASN A 129 3.27 9.27 11.94
C ASN A 129 2.71 8.20 12.88
N ARG A 130 2.08 7.14 12.35
CA ARG A 130 1.62 6.01 13.16
C ARG A 130 2.76 5.37 13.95
N ARG A 131 3.89 5.12 13.27
CA ARG A 131 5.09 4.55 13.89
C ARG A 131 5.64 5.45 15.00
N ASN A 132 5.75 6.75 14.76
CA ASN A 132 6.26 7.72 15.74
C ASN A 132 5.36 7.81 16.98
N VAL A 133 4.04 7.82 16.79
CA VAL A 133 3.06 7.80 17.88
C VAL A 133 3.20 6.52 18.71
N GLN A 134 3.32 5.36 18.07
CA GLN A 134 3.53 4.09 18.77
C GLN A 134 4.85 4.08 19.57
N HIS A 135 5.94 4.56 18.98
CA HIS A 135 7.23 4.68 19.68
C HIS A 135 7.14 5.63 20.88
N SER A 136 6.46 6.77 20.73
CA SER A 136 6.23 7.72 21.82
C SER A 136 5.47 7.05 22.98
N LYS A 137 4.38 6.34 22.68
CA LYS A 137 3.60 5.58 23.68
C LYS A 137 4.45 4.51 24.40
N ARG A 138 5.26 3.74 23.65
CA ARG A 138 6.16 2.73 24.21
C ARG A 138 7.19 3.34 25.15
N ARG A 139 7.84 4.44 24.74
CA ARG A 139 8.79 5.18 25.59
C ARG A 139 8.15 5.72 26.86
N ARG A 140 6.93 6.27 26.77
CA ARG A 140 6.18 6.72 27.94
C ARG A 140 5.90 5.57 28.91
N LYS A 141 5.43 4.41 28.41
CA LYS A 141 5.18 3.22 29.24
C LYS A 141 6.46 2.72 29.92
N ALA A 142 7.56 2.63 29.19
CA ALA A 142 8.85 2.20 29.75
C ALA A 142 9.34 3.11 30.88
N ARG A 143 9.17 4.44 30.72
CA ARG A 143 9.52 5.41 31.78
C ARG A 143 8.69 5.22 33.05
N LEU A 144 7.39 4.98 32.91
CA LEU A 144 6.51 4.74 34.05
C LEU A 144 6.88 3.44 34.79
N LEU A 145 7.10 2.35 34.07
CA LEU A 145 7.53 1.07 34.65
C LEU A 145 8.89 1.17 35.38
N ASN A 146 9.84 1.93 34.83
CA ASN A 146 11.13 2.16 35.49
C ASN A 146 10.98 3.02 36.75
N ALA A 147 10.05 3.97 36.79
CA ALA A 147 9.77 4.77 37.98
C ALA A 147 9.08 3.96 39.10
N GLU A 148 8.29 2.95 38.74
CA GLU A 148 7.67 2.02 39.70
C GLU A 148 8.67 1.02 40.30
N LYS A 149 9.67 0.58 39.52
CA LYS A 149 10.72 -0.34 39.99
C LYS A 149 11.78 0.30 40.89
N ASN A 150 11.91 1.63 40.83
CA ASN A 150 12.88 2.40 41.62
C ASN A 150 12.24 3.03 42.88
N LYS A 151 11.02 2.62 43.23
CA LYS A 151 10.36 2.91 44.51
C LYS A 151 10.42 1.68 45.40
#